data_AF-A0A352S6E0-F1
#
_entry.id   AF-A0A352S6E0-F1
#
_cell.length_a   1.000
_cell.length_b   1.000
_cell.length_c   1.000
_cell.angle_alpha   90.00
_cell.angle_beta   90.00
_cell.angle_gamma   90.00
#
_symmetry.space_group_name_H-M   'P 1'
#
loop_
_entity.id
_entity.type
_entity.pdbx_description
1 polymer ?
#
loop_
_entity_poly.entity_id
_entity_poly.type
_entity_poly.pdbx_seq_one_letter_code
_entity_poly.pdbx_strand_id
1 'polypeptide(L)' 'MMGGGARAAYQAGVLSGIAKIAARLGLAHCPLPFGIIAGTSAGAINGAGLAVGAADFRAATDKLSALWHSLHADDVYR' A
#
# COMPACT_ATOMS: atom_id res chain seq x y z
N MET A 1 -3.03 8.85 5.27
CA MET A 1 -3.74 7.56 5.17
C MET A 1 -4.61 7.37 6.39
N MET A 2 -5.92 7.20 6.22
CA MET A 2 -6.85 7.08 7.34
C MET A 2 -6.84 5.66 7.92
N GLY A 3 -7.19 5.54 9.21
CA GLY A 3 -7.55 4.26 9.81
C GLY A 3 -8.88 3.72 9.27
N GLY A 4 -9.33 2.57 9.78
CA GLY A 4 -10.60 1.96 9.36
C GLY A 4 -10.59 0.44 9.21
N GLY A 5 -9.62 -0.24 9.85
CA GLY A 5 -9.51 -1.70 9.82
C GLY A 5 -9.33 -2.24 8.41
N ALA A 6 -10.09 -3.27 8.06
CA ALA A 6 -10.05 -3.94 6.75
C ALA A 6 -10.25 -2.98 5.55
N ARG A 7 -10.90 -1.82 5.73
CA ARG A 7 -11.06 -0.82 4.66
C ARG A 7 -9.73 -0.22 4.18
N ALA A 8 -8.65 -0.38 4.94
CA ALA A 8 -7.31 -0.03 4.47
C ALA A 8 -6.86 -0.86 3.25
N ALA A 9 -7.47 -2.02 2.99
CA ALA A 9 -7.28 -2.78 1.75
C ALA A 9 -7.68 -1.98 0.50
N TYR A 10 -8.73 -1.15 0.59
CA TYR A 10 -9.12 -0.26 -0.51
C TYR A 10 -8.01 0.75 -0.81
N GLN A 11 -7.37 1.31 0.22
CA GLN A 11 -6.25 2.24 0.05
C GLN A 11 -5.08 1.57 -0.65
N ALA A 12 -4.74 0.32 -0.27
CA ALA A 12 -3.70 -0.46 -0.95
C ALA A 12 -4.04 -0.71 -2.43
N GLY A 13 -5.31 -1.02 -2.74
CA GLY A 13 -5.80 -1.15 -4.11
C GLY A 13 -5.66 0.14 -4.93
N VAL A 14 -6.03 1.30 -4.36
CA VAL A 14 -5.83 2.61 -5.00
C VAL A 14 -4.35 2.86 -5.30
N LEU A 15 -3.47 2.60 -4.34
CA LEU A 15 -2.02 2.75 -4.53
C LEU A 15 -1.48 1.84 -5.63
N SER A 16 -1.92 0.57 -5.68
CA SER A 16 -1.60 -0.35 -6.79
C SER A 16 -2.09 0.16 -8.14
N GLY A 17 -3.28 0.78 -8.18
CA GLY A 17 -3.79 1.44 -9.38
C GLY A 17 -2.88 2.59 -9.86
N ILE A 18 -2.44 3.44 -8.95
CA ILE A 18 -1.49 4.54 -9.24
C ILE A 18 -0.17 3.97 -9.76
N ALA A 19 0.38 2.92 -9.13
CA ALA A 19 1.62 2.28 -9.58
C ALA A 19 1.48 1.67 -10.99
N LYS A 20 0.33 1.08 -11.32
CA LYS A 20 0.04 0.56 -12.68
C LYS A 20 -0.02 1.68 -13.72
N ILE A 21 -0.60 2.83 -13.37
CA ILE A 21 -0.60 4.02 -14.24
C ILE A 21 0.82 4.53 -14.45
N ALA A 22 1.61 4.68 -13.38
CA ALA A 22 3.01 5.09 -13.45
C ALA A 22 3.84 4.16 -14.35
N ALA A 23 3.66 2.84 -14.22
CA ALA A 23 4.32 1.86 -15.09
C ALA A 23 3.97 2.05 -16.57
N ARG A 24 2.71 2.34 -16.92
CA ARG A 24 2.29 2.63 -18.30
C ARG A 24 2.92 3.91 -18.86
N LEU A 25 3.34 4.83 -17.99
CA LEU A 25 4.05 6.07 -18.34
C LEU A 25 5.59 5.90 -18.34
N GLY A 26 6.09 4.67 -18.21
CA GLY A 26 7.54 4.39 -18.21
C GLY A 26 8.21 4.55 -16.84
N LEU A 27 7.45 4.73 -15.76
CA LEU A 27 7.95 4.94 -14.40
C LEU A 27 7.81 3.67 -13.53
N ALA A 28 8.07 2.50 -14.09
CA ALA A 28 7.81 1.22 -13.42
C ALA A 28 8.64 0.98 -12.15
N HIS A 29 9.85 1.56 -12.08
CA HIS A 29 10.79 1.43 -10.97
C HIS A 29 11.12 2.78 -10.33
N CYS A 30 10.14 3.69 -10.31
CA CYS A 30 10.35 4.96 -9.65
C CYS A 30 10.32 4.81 -8.12
N PRO A 31 11.07 5.65 -7.39
CA PRO A 31 10.90 5.77 -5.96
C PRO A 31 9.49 6.28 -5.64
N LEU A 32 9.08 6.11 -4.39
CA LEU A 32 7.81 6.59 -3.88
C LEU A 32 7.58 8.08 -4.23
N PRO A 33 6.50 8.43 -4.93
CA PRO A 33 6.27 9.81 -5.40
C PRO A 33 5.73 10.74 -4.29
N PHE A 34 5.65 10.27 -3.05
CA PHE A 34 5.12 11.01 -1.91
C PHE A 34 6.26 11.37 -0.94
N GLY A 35 6.58 12.67 -0.82
CA GLY A 35 7.61 13.15 0.09
C GLY A 35 7.26 13.02 1.58
N ILE A 36 5.97 12.85 1.90
CA ILE A 36 5.47 12.65 3.27
C ILE A 36 4.44 11.55 3.26
N ILE A 37 4.59 10.59 4.18
CA ILE A 37 3.59 9.55 4.43
C ILE A 37 3.09 9.71 5.86
N ALA A 38 1.80 9.95 6.01
CA ALA A 38 1.13 9.94 7.30
C ALA A 38 0.10 8.81 7.33
N GLY A 39 0.01 8.08 8.44
CA GLY A 39 -0.93 6.99 8.61
C GLY A 39 -1.34 6.77 10.06
N THR A 40 -2.58 6.35 10.29
CA THR A 40 -3.10 6.02 11.64
C THR A 40 -3.74 4.63 11.62
N SER A 41 -3.47 3.80 12.63
CA SER A 41 -4.02 2.43 12.76
C SER A 41 -3.74 1.61 11.48
N ALA A 42 -4.75 1.01 10.85
CA ALA A 42 -4.59 0.26 9.60
C ALA A 42 -3.96 1.09 8.46
N GLY A 43 -4.18 2.41 8.43
CA GLY A 43 -3.50 3.30 7.49
C GLY A 43 -2.00 3.48 7.78
N ALA A 44 -1.58 3.30 9.04
CA ALA A 44 -0.16 3.30 9.41
C ALA A 44 0.55 2.04 8.91
N ILE A 45 -0.14 0.89 8.85
CA ILE A 45 0.40 -0.35 8.25
C ILE A 45 0.76 -0.11 6.79
N ASN A 46 -0.18 0.47 6.01
CA ASN A 46 0.08 0.83 4.62
C ASN A 46 1.21 1.85 4.50
N GLY A 47 1.19 2.89 5.33
CA GLY A 47 2.21 3.93 5.29
C GLY A 47 3.61 3.40 5.58
N ALA A 48 3.75 2.54 6.59
CA ALA A 48 5.01 1.88 6.91
C ALA A 48 5.47 0.95 5.78
N GLY A 49 4.57 0.18 5.18
CA GLY A 49 4.91 -0.69 4.04
C GLY A 49 5.41 0.10 2.82
N LEU A 50 4.79 1.25 2.52
CA LEU A 50 5.28 2.16 1.49
C LEU A 50 6.66 2.74 1.83
N ALA A 51 6.87 3.17 3.08
CA ALA A 51 8.14 3.74 3.51
C ALA A 51 9.29 2.72 3.41
N VAL A 52 9.07 1.48 3.83
CA VAL A 52 10.06 0.39 3.71
C VAL A 52 10.38 0.10 2.24
N GLY A 53 9.38 0.16 1.36
CA GLY A 53 9.53 -0.04 -0.07
C GLY A 53 9.83 1.24 -0.87
N ALA A 54 10.26 2.33 -0.24
CA ALA A 54 10.28 3.65 -0.90
C ALA A 54 11.19 3.76 -2.13
N ALA A 55 12.14 2.84 -2.32
CA ALA A 55 13.00 2.79 -3.49
C ALA A 55 12.30 2.26 -4.76
N ASP A 56 11.25 1.44 -4.62
CA ASP A 56 10.46 0.91 -5.74
C ASP A 56 8.98 0.94 -5.35
N PHE A 57 8.30 2.01 -5.81
CA PHE A 57 6.90 2.24 -5.48
C PHE A 57 6.00 1.09 -5.92
N ARG A 58 6.23 0.55 -7.12
CA ARG A 58 5.41 -0.54 -7.67
C ARG A 58 5.53 -1.78 -6.80
N ALA A 59 6.76 -2.20 -6.50
CA ALA A 59 7.02 -3.34 -5.63
C ALA A 59 6.42 -3.16 -4.23
N ALA A 60 6.47 -1.95 -3.67
CA ALA A 60 5.83 -1.64 -2.38
C ALA A 60 4.31 -1.83 -2.42
N THR A 61 3.65 -1.33 -3.48
CA THR A 61 2.19 -1.47 -3.64
C THR A 61 1.73 -2.90 -3.94
N ASP A 62 2.55 -3.68 -4.65
CA ASP A 62 2.29 -5.11 -4.90
C ASP A 62 2.35 -5.91 -3.59
N LYS A 63 3.36 -5.65 -2.74
CA LYS A 63 3.47 -6.28 -1.40
C LYS A 63 2.29 -5.92 -0.49
N LEU A 64 1.89 -4.66 -0.46
CA LEU A 64 0.72 -4.23 0.31
C LEU A 64 -0.55 -4.92 -0.19
N SER A 65 -0.74 -4.98 -1.51
CA SER A 65 -1.90 -5.64 -2.10
C SER A 65 -1.94 -7.12 -1.75
N ALA A 66 -0.80 -7.81 -1.81
CA ALA A 66 -0.69 -9.21 -1.40
C ALA A 66 -1.03 -9.42 0.09
N LEU A 67 -0.49 -8.58 0.98
CA LEU A 67 -0.79 -8.62 2.42
C LEU A 67 -2.30 -8.52 2.69
N TRP A 68 -2.98 -7.53 2.10
CA TRP A 68 -4.42 -7.37 2.32
C TRP A 68 -5.25 -8.49 1.72
N HIS A 69 -4.79 -9.09 0.63
CA HIS A 69 -5.49 -10.22 -0.01
C HIS A 69 -5.36 -11.52 0.79
N SER A 70 -4.31 -11.68 1.60
CA SER A 70 -4.10 -12.88 2.41
C SER A 70 -4.82 -12.86 3.75
N LEU A 71 -5.31 -11.71 4.21
CA LEU A 71 -5.96 -11.56 5.52
C LEU A 71 -7.42 -12.03 5.47
N HIS A 72 -7.77 -12.91 6.40
CA HIS A 72 -9.13 -13.41 6.63
C HIS A 72 -9.63 -13.01 8.03
N ALA A 73 -10.94 -13.11 8.26
CA ALA A 73 -11.53 -12.79 9.57
C ALA A 73 -10.95 -13.66 10.69
N ASP A 74 -10.68 -14.93 10.40
CA ASP A 74 -10.14 -15.91 11.34
C ASP A 74 -8.69 -15.61 11.76
N ASP A 75 -7.96 -14.79 11.00
CA ASP A 75 -6.62 -14.32 11.38
C ASP A 75 -6.68 -13.25 12.50
N VAL A 76 -7.87 -12.69 12.77
CA VAL A 76 -8.06 -11.52 13.64
C VAL A 76 -9.01 -11.81 14.80
N TYR A 77 -10.11 -12.51 14.54
CA TYR A 77 -11.10 -12.86 15.56
C TYR A 77 -10.83 -14.28 16.06
N ARG A 78 -10.75 -14.45 17.39
CA ARG A 78 -10.47 -15.71 18.06
C ARG A 78 -11.48 -15.98 19.17
#